data_AF-A0A7I0J5Q4-F1
#
_entry.id   AF-A0A7I0J5Q4-F1
#
_cell.length_a   1.000
_cell.length_b   1.000
_cell.length_c   1.000
_cell.angle_alpha   90.00
_cell.angle_beta   90.00
_cell.angle_gamma   90.00
#
_symmetry.space_group_name_H-M   'P 1'
#
loop_
_entity.id
_entity.type
_entity.pdbx_description
1 polymer ?
#
loop_
_entity_poly.entity_id
_entity_poly.type
_entity_poly.pdbx_seq_one_letter_code
_entity_poly.pdbx_strand_id
1 'polypeptide(L)'
;TVEAALVEKGVALRSVASGKALPKFRTGIETCRAGPFGGEMVVSMRPIRRCDVDKVRALTARFPDAHGSPIHVGDPAIIGIEDLMAPDWGEAV
;
A
#
# COMPACT_ATOMS: atom_id res chain seq x y z
N THR A 1 -4.10 -14.63 3.00
CA THR A 1 -4.25 -13.18 2.79
C THR A 1 -3.57 -12.79 1.49
N VAL A 2 -3.69 -11.54 1.03
CA VAL A 2 -3.01 -11.07 -0.18
C VAL A 2 -1.49 -11.21 -0.07
N GLU A 3 -0.93 -10.98 1.12
CA GLU A 3 0.50 -11.14 1.40
C GLU A 3 0.97 -12.58 1.16
N ALA A 4 0.21 -13.56 1.66
CA ALA A 4 0.54 -14.97 1.47
C ALA A 4 0.55 -15.34 -0.03
N ALA A 5 -0.43 -14.86 -0.79
CA ALA A 5 -0.50 -15.10 -2.23
C ALA A 5 0.67 -14.44 -2.99
N LEU A 6 1.10 -13.24 -2.58
CA LEU A 6 2.26 -12.56 -3.16
C LEU A 6 3.56 -13.32 -2.86
N VAL A 7 3.75 -13.78 -1.62
CA VAL A 7 4.92 -14.57 -1.21
C VAL A 7 4.97 -15.90 -1.95
N GLU A 8 3.84 -16.61 -2.07
CA GLU A 8 3.74 -17.87 -2.84
C GLU A 8 4.15 -17.67 -4.33
N LYS A 9 3.88 -16.50 -4.90
CA LYS A 9 4.28 -16.13 -6.27
C LYS A 9 5.67 -15.48 -6.36
N GLY A 10 6.47 -15.59 -5.30
CA GLY A 10 7.87 -15.17 -5.26
C GLY A 10 8.07 -13.66 -5.16
N VAL A 11 7.05 -12.89 -4.74
CA VAL A 11 7.18 -11.47 -4.45
C VAL A 11 7.71 -11.30 -3.03
N ALA A 12 8.91 -10.72 -2.91
CA ALA A 12 9.50 -10.45 -1.60
C ALA A 12 8.77 -9.28 -0.91
N LEU A 13 8.31 -9.52 0.32
CA LEU A 13 7.64 -8.51 1.16
C LEU A 13 8.51 -8.20 2.39
N ARG A 14 9.15 -7.03 2.39
CA ARG A 14 10.15 -6.66 3.41
C ARG A 14 9.57 -6.55 4.83
N SER A 15 8.37 -5.99 4.97
CA SER A 15 7.70 -5.84 6.27
C SER A 15 7.32 -7.17 6.92
N VAL A 16 6.90 -8.15 6.12
CA VAL A 16 6.58 -9.51 6.59
C VAL A 16 7.84 -10.19 7.12
N ALA A 17 8.97 -10.04 6.44
CA ALA A 17 10.24 -10.60 6.87
C ALA A 17 10.77 -9.96 8.17
N SER A 18 10.47 -8.67 8.41
CA SER A 18 10.94 -7.96 9.61
C SER A 18 9.97 -8.01 10.79
N GLY A 19 8.77 -8.58 10.64
CA GLY A 19 7.74 -8.61 11.70
C GLY A 19 7.23 -7.22 12.11
N LYS A 20 7.47 -6.20 11.28
CA LYS A 20 7.16 -4.80 11.59
C LYS A 20 5.76 -4.43 11.15
N ALA A 21 5.13 -3.51 11.88
CA ALA A 21 3.85 -2.96 11.45
C ALA A 21 4.03 -2.19 10.14
N LEU A 22 3.15 -2.45 9.15
CA LEU A 22 3.19 -1.76 7.85
C LEU A 22 3.12 -0.24 8.02
N PRO A 23 4.01 0.52 7.34
CA PRO A 23 3.91 1.96 7.31
C PRO A 23 2.63 2.36 6.59
N LYS A 24 1.87 3.23 7.24
CA LYS A 24 0.65 3.81 6.71
C LYS A 24 0.81 5.32 6.68
N PHE A 25 0.30 5.90 5.61
CA PHE A 25 0.42 7.32 5.32
C PHE A 25 -0.96 7.88 5.00
N ARG A 26 -1.22 9.08 5.49
CA ARG A 26 -2.32 9.91 5.02
C ARG A 26 -1.91 10.51 3.68
N THR A 27 -2.77 10.38 2.68
CA THR A 27 -2.56 10.93 1.33
C THR A 27 -3.26 12.27 1.19
N GLY A 28 -2.99 13.00 0.09
CA GLY A 28 -3.80 14.14 -0.32
C GLY A 28 -5.08 13.77 -1.08
N ILE A 29 -5.45 12.49 -1.14
CA ILE A 29 -6.64 12.01 -1.87
C ILE A 29 -7.84 12.00 -0.93
N GLU A 30 -8.83 12.84 -1.18
CA GLU A 30 -10.08 12.87 -0.42
C GLU A 30 -10.96 11.64 -0.68
N THR A 31 -11.54 11.08 0.38
CA THR A 31 -12.57 10.05 0.26
C THR A 31 -13.92 10.64 -0.14
N CYS A 32 -14.77 9.83 -0.78
CA CYS A 32 -16.15 10.21 -1.03
C CYS A 32 -16.89 10.40 0.30
N ARG A 33 -17.40 11.61 0.56
CA ARG A 33 -18.13 11.91 1.79
C ARG A 33 -19.43 11.12 1.88
N ALA A 34 -19.75 10.66 3.09
CA ALA A 34 -21.01 10.02 3.45
C ALA A 34 -21.58 10.69 4.70
N GLY A 35 -22.41 11.72 4.50
CA GLY A 35 -22.92 12.55 5.60
C GLY A 35 -21.79 13.24 6.37
N PRO A 36 -21.68 13.05 7.71
CA PRO A 36 -20.59 13.64 8.49
C PRO A 36 -19.24 12.97 8.25
N PHE A 37 -19.20 11.78 7.65
CA PHE A 37 -17.98 11.01 7.45
C PHE A 37 -17.27 11.43 6.16
N GLY A 38 -15.94 11.62 6.26
CA GLY A 38 -15.05 11.97 5.15
C GLY A 38 -13.64 12.23 5.66
N GLY A 39 -12.74 12.54 4.74
CA GLY A 39 -11.34 12.87 5.02
C GLY A 39 -10.39 12.18 4.05
N GLU A 40 -9.10 12.35 4.32
CA GLU A 40 -8.02 11.86 3.47
C GLU A 40 -7.89 10.33 3.52
N MET A 41 -7.67 9.73 2.34
CA MET A 41 -7.45 8.30 2.19
C MET A 41 -6.12 7.91 2.85
N VAL A 42 -6.17 6.86 3.68
CA VAL A 42 -4.98 6.25 4.27
C VAL A 42 -4.55 5.07 3.41
N VAL A 43 -3.26 5.03 3.07
CA VAL A 43 -2.66 3.94 2.30
C VAL A 43 -1.61 3.21 3.11
N SER A 44 -1.41 1.92 2.80
CA SER A 44 -0.23 1.17 3.26
C SER A 44 0.79 1.09 2.13
N MET A 45 2.07 1.29 2.44
CA MET A 45 3.14 1.22 1.45
C MET A 45 3.90 -0.11 1.58
N ARG A 46 4.28 -0.70 0.45
CA ARG A 46 5.14 -1.89 0.39
C ARG A 46 6.25 -1.66 -0.65
N PRO A 47 7.53 -1.84 -0.31
CA PRO A 47 8.60 -1.81 -1.30
C PRO A 47 8.52 -3.08 -2.16
N ILE A 48 8.32 -2.92 -3.46
CA ILE A 48 8.20 -3.99 -4.45
C ILE A 48 9.27 -3.78 -5.52
N ARG A 49 9.96 -4.87 -5.92
CA ARG A 49 10.91 -4.80 -7.05
C ARG A 49 10.16 -4.40 -8.32
N ARG A 50 10.75 -3.52 -9.12
CA ARG A 50 10.13 -3.02 -10.36
C ARG A 50 9.63 -4.13 -11.29
N CYS A 51 10.37 -5.22 -11.41
CA CYS A 51 9.98 -6.38 -12.23
C CYS A 51 8.77 -7.18 -11.72
N ASP A 52 8.40 -7.00 -10.44
CA ASP A 52 7.26 -7.68 -9.83
C ASP A 52 5.99 -6.80 -9.80
N VAL A 53 6.05 -5.53 -10.20
CA VAL A 53 4.93 -4.58 -10.09
C VAL A 53 3.70 -5.05 -10.86
N ASP A 54 3.85 -5.46 -12.13
CA ASP A 54 2.71 -5.92 -12.94
C ASP A 54 2.12 -7.23 -12.39
N LYS A 55 2.97 -8.10 -11.86
CA LYS A 55 2.56 -9.32 -11.17
C LYS A 55 1.74 -9.00 -9.93
N VAL A 56 2.19 -8.05 -9.10
CA VAL A 56 1.46 -7.60 -7.92
C VAL A 56 0.09 -7.03 -8.33
N ARG A 57 0.03 -6.11 -9.29
CA ARG A 57 -1.23 -5.56 -9.81
C ARG A 57 -2.22 -6.65 -10.23
N ALA A 58 -1.76 -7.59 -11.06
CA ALA A 58 -2.61 -8.66 -11.57
C ALA A 58 -3.11 -9.60 -10.46
N LEU A 59 -2.26 -9.91 -9.48
CA LEU A 59 -2.63 -10.78 -8.37
C LEU A 59 -3.60 -10.08 -7.41
N THR A 60 -3.34 -8.84 -7.01
CA THR A 60 -4.17 -8.16 -6.01
C THR A 60 -5.50 -7.68 -6.57
N ALA A 61 -5.60 -7.42 -7.88
CA ALA A 61 -6.87 -7.11 -8.55
C ALA A 61 -7.92 -8.21 -8.41
N ARG A 62 -7.51 -9.47 -8.15
CA ARG A 62 -8.41 -10.60 -7.92
C ARG A 62 -9.02 -10.64 -6.52
N PHE A 63 -8.62 -9.71 -5.65
CA PHE A 63 -9.10 -9.61 -4.27
C PHE A 63 -9.72 -8.22 -4.00
N PRO A 64 -10.83 -7.88 -4.70
CA PRO A 64 -11.44 -6.55 -4.63
C PRO A 64 -11.97 -6.22 -3.23
N ASP A 65 -12.50 -7.21 -2.50
CA ASP A 65 -13.05 -7.01 -1.15
C ASP A 65 -11.98 -6.97 -0.04
N ALA A 66 -10.69 -7.03 -0.40
CA ALA A 66 -9.58 -6.97 0.55
C ALA A 66 -8.68 -5.75 0.29
N HIS A 67 -7.71 -5.87 -0.62
CA HIS A 67 -6.76 -4.80 -0.94
C HIS A 67 -6.97 -4.19 -2.31
N GLY A 68 -7.56 -4.93 -3.27
CA GLY A 68 -7.65 -4.49 -4.66
C GLY A 68 -6.29 -4.27 -5.32
N SER A 69 -6.30 -3.77 -6.56
CA SER A 69 -5.10 -3.28 -7.23
C SER A 69 -4.50 -2.09 -6.45
N PRO A 70 -3.17 -1.88 -6.43
CA PRO A 70 -2.59 -0.69 -5.82
C PRO A 70 -3.23 0.59 -6.36
N ILE A 71 -3.57 1.52 -5.46
CA ILE A 71 -4.11 2.84 -5.82
C ILE A 71 -3.05 3.72 -6.49
N HIS A 72 -1.77 3.51 -6.16
CA HIS A 72 -0.63 4.24 -6.72
C HIS A 72 0.62 3.36 -6.76
N VAL A 73 1.47 3.60 -7.76
CA VAL A 73 2.81 3.01 -7.89
C VAL A 73 3.75 4.07 -8.44
N GLY A 74 4.86 4.32 -7.75
CA GLY A 74 5.88 5.27 -8.18
C GLY A 74 6.11 6.37 -7.15
N ASP A 75 6.25 7.60 -7.63
CA ASP A 75 6.60 8.77 -6.82
C ASP A 75 5.52 9.07 -5.76
N PRO A 76 5.82 8.94 -4.45
CA PRO A 76 4.85 9.15 -3.37
C PRO A 76 4.30 10.59 -3.31
N ALA A 77 5.05 11.58 -3.81
CA ALA A 77 4.62 12.98 -3.79
C ALA A 77 3.36 13.22 -4.63
N ILE A 78 3.12 12.40 -5.66
CA ILE A 78 1.90 12.46 -6.50
C ILE A 78 0.62 12.26 -5.68
N ILE A 79 0.70 11.49 -4.60
CA ILE A 79 -0.43 11.24 -3.67
C ILE A 79 -0.27 12.00 -2.35
N GLY A 80 0.58 13.03 -2.31
CA GLY A 80 0.75 13.89 -1.15
C GLY A 80 1.61 13.33 -0.02
N ILE A 81 2.44 12.32 -0.29
CA ILE A 81 3.39 11.77 0.70
C ILE A 81 4.79 12.28 0.38
N GLU A 82 5.35 13.13 1.25
CA GLU A 82 6.66 13.77 1.03
C GLU A 82 7.85 12.91 1.49
N ASP A 83 7.69 12.16 2.58
CA ASP A 83 8.76 11.36 3.17
C ASP A 83 8.27 9.96 3.58
N LEU A 84 8.79 8.92 2.90
CA LEU A 84 8.48 7.52 3.20
C LEU A 84 9.13 7.02 4.50
N MET A 85 10.09 7.76 5.06
CA MET A 85 10.73 7.44 6.33
C MET A 85 9.96 7.96 7.55
N ALA A 86 8.94 8.80 7.33
CA ALA A 86 8.10 9.39 8.38
C ALA A 86 6.63 8.96 8.23
N PRO A 87 6.29 7.67 8.44
CA PRO A 87 4.90 7.22 8.37
C PRO A 87 4.06 7.84 9.48
N ASP A 88 2.83 8.24 9.14
CA ASP A 88 1.83 8.67 10.12
C ASP A 88 1.52 7.57 11.15
N TRP A 89 1.60 6.29 10.71
CA TRP A 89 1.42 5.12 11.58
C TRP A 89 2.28 3.93 11.16
N GLY A 90 2.71 3.14 12.14
CA GLY A 90 3.52 1.93 11.91
C GLY A 90 5.01 2.24 11.88
N GLU A 91 5.79 1.41 11.19
CA GLU A 91 7.24 1.55 11.13
C GLU A 91 7.73 1.71 9.69
N ALA A 92 8.68 2.62 9.49
CA ALA A 92 9.38 2.75 8.20
C ALA A 92 10.14 1.45 7.84
N VAL A 93 10.25 1.18 6.54
CA VAL A 93 10.75 -0.09 5.97
C VAL A 93 11.75 0.11 4.83
#